data_AF-A0AB39EVK1-F1
#
_entry.id   AF-A0AB39EVK1-F1
#
_cell.length_a   1.000
_cell.length_b   1.000
_cell.length_c   1.000
_cell.angle_alpha   90.00
_cell.angle_beta   90.00
_cell.angle_gamma   90.00
#
_symmetry.space_group_name_H-M   'P 1'
#
loop_
_entity.id
_entity.type
_entity.pdbx_description
1 polymer ?
#
loop_
_entity_poly.entity_id
_entity_poly.type
_entity_poly.pdbx_seq_one_letter_code
_entity_poly.pdbx_strand_id
1 'polypeptide(L)'
;MNRTVPDWVIQTCWSISGIFATGSLWYFLSTKDYSYAAGSGILAFIFAVAAIAFHRRKDKLAEQSLPTEFKNELPDDYTRRSLDEPTDIRLFESLPELKALTHRTAQPGWDTGITVEMRKATYDVVDFYEIIWLKLAEFYSVKHFGKDGAAAYIKNYIRERYKFHWAKHEPSGPGTGGTIVGVLTGRDVMHDLDQLIVETATAVVGYRDNFDFKAWQARWEGAAPSNGD
;
A
#
# COMPACT_ATOMS: atom_id res chain seq x y z
N MET A 1 23.47 12.63 -9.07
CA MET A 1 23.35 13.04 -7.65
C MET A 1 21.89 13.35 -7.35
N ASN A 2 21.21 12.47 -6.61
CA ASN A 2 19.80 12.64 -6.23
C ASN A 2 19.62 13.91 -5.41
N ARG A 3 18.88 14.89 -5.94
CA ARG A 3 18.51 16.13 -5.24
C ARG A 3 17.13 15.97 -4.62
N THR A 4 16.92 14.96 -3.79
CA THR A 4 15.72 14.87 -2.94
C THR A 4 15.91 15.76 -1.72
N VAL A 5 14.86 16.43 -1.25
CA VAL A 5 14.90 17.16 0.03
C VAL A 5 14.75 16.13 1.14
N PRO A 6 15.74 15.96 2.05
CA PRO A 6 15.65 14.98 3.12
C PRO A 6 14.57 15.35 4.15
N ASP A 7 13.87 14.35 4.70
CA ASP A 7 12.79 14.59 5.66
C ASP A 7 13.25 15.25 6.96
N TRP A 8 14.48 14.97 7.40
CA TRP A 8 15.06 15.61 8.57
C TRP A 8 15.19 17.13 8.39
N VAL A 9 15.35 17.64 7.16
CA VAL A 9 15.41 19.10 6.90
C VAL A 9 14.06 19.74 7.14
N ILE A 10 12.98 19.11 6.68
CA ILE A 10 11.61 19.58 6.85
C ILE A 10 11.23 19.53 8.34
N GLN A 11 11.54 18.42 9.02
CA GLN A 11 11.32 18.26 10.45
C GLN A 11 12.09 19.31 11.26
N THR A 12 13.35 19.57 10.91
CA THR A 12 14.17 20.59 11.58
C THR A 12 13.56 21.99 11.43
N CYS A 13 13.08 22.35 10.23
CA CYS A 13 12.39 23.63 10.02
C CYS A 13 11.12 23.75 10.89
N TRP A 14 10.32 22.68 10.99
CA TRP A 14 9.15 22.67 11.89
C TRP A 14 9.53 22.79 13.36
N SER A 15 10.55 22.07 13.81
CA SER A 15 11.04 22.15 15.19
C SER A 15 11.54 23.55 15.54
N ILE A 16 12.34 24.17 14.66
CA ILE A 16 12.86 25.53 14.87
C ILE A 16 11.72 26.55 14.85
N SER A 17 10.77 26.41 13.92
CA SER A 17 9.56 27.25 13.90
C SER A 17 8.80 27.16 15.22
N GLY A 18 8.64 25.95 15.78
CA GLY A 18 7.97 25.73 17.06
C GLY A 18 8.68 26.42 18.23
N ILE A 19 10.01 26.33 18.31
CA ILE A 19 10.82 26.97 19.35
C ILE A 19 10.66 28.50 19.33
N PHE A 20 10.66 29.10 18.15
CA PHE A 20 10.48 30.55 17.99
C PHE A 20 9.04 30.99 18.21
N ALA A 21 8.05 30.19 17.81
CA ALA A 21 6.63 30.51 17.99
C ALA A 21 6.16 30.37 19.45
N THR A 22 6.80 29.51 20.24
CA THR A 22 6.37 29.21 21.60
C THR A 22 7.41 29.64 22.62
N GLY A 23 8.49 28.87 22.80
CA GLY A 23 9.48 29.08 23.86
C GLY A 23 10.08 30.48 23.86
N SER A 24 10.63 30.90 22.73
CA SER A 24 11.32 32.19 22.61
C SER A 24 10.34 33.37 22.68
N LEU A 25 9.18 33.25 22.01
CA LEU A 25 8.15 34.28 22.00
C LEU A 25 7.62 34.57 23.41
N TRP A 26 7.24 33.53 24.16
CA TRP A 26 6.73 33.69 25.53
C TRP A 26 7.78 34.20 26.50
N TYR A 27 9.04 33.78 26.34
CA TYR A 27 10.15 34.31 27.13
C TYR A 27 10.31 35.83 26.97
N PHE A 28 10.33 36.33 25.73
CA PHE A 28 10.46 37.76 25.47
C PHE A 28 9.22 38.58 25.88
N LEU A 29 8.02 38.00 25.74
CA LEU A 29 6.81 38.62 26.28
C LEU A 29 6.85 38.71 27.81
N SER A 30 7.36 37.69 28.50
CA SER A 30 7.45 37.68 29.97
C SER A 30 8.42 38.74 30.51
N THR A 31 9.49 39.01 29.76
CA THR A 31 10.48 40.06 30.07
C THR A 31 10.09 41.44 29.56
N LYS A 32 8.91 41.57 28.93
CA LYS A 32 8.38 42.79 28.29
C LYS A 32 9.27 43.35 27.18
N ASP A 33 10.09 42.50 26.57
CA ASP A 33 10.94 42.88 25.45
C ASP A 33 10.22 42.62 24.11
N TYR A 34 9.38 43.57 23.73
CA TYR A 34 8.51 43.44 22.56
C TYR A 34 9.27 43.40 21.23
N SER A 35 10.47 43.97 21.16
CA SER A 35 11.29 43.97 19.93
C SER A 35 11.79 42.56 19.61
N TYR A 36 12.32 41.85 20.63
CA TYR A 36 12.75 40.47 20.46
C TYR A 36 11.56 39.50 20.33
N ALA A 37 10.44 39.78 20.98
CA ALA A 37 9.20 39.02 20.77
C ALA A 37 8.73 39.09 19.31
N ALA A 38 8.72 40.29 18.71
CA ALA A 38 8.39 40.48 17.30
C ALA A 38 9.38 39.76 16.37
N GLY A 39 10.69 39.85 16.64
CA GLY A 39 11.73 39.13 15.90
C GLY A 39 11.57 37.61 15.95
N SER A 40 11.19 37.07 17.12
CA SER A 40 10.90 35.65 17.31
C SER A 40 9.72 35.20 16.44
N GLY A 41 8.63 35.98 16.41
CA GLY A 41 7.48 35.68 15.56
C GLY A 41 7.81 35.67 14.06
N ILE A 42 8.64 36.62 13.60
CA ILE A 42 9.09 36.68 12.20
C ILE A 42 9.94 35.44 11.85
N LEU A 43 10.88 35.06 12.72
CA LEU A 43 11.71 33.87 12.50
C LEU A 43 10.87 32.60 12.43
N ALA A 44 9.90 32.43 13.34
CA ALA A 44 8.96 31.32 13.28
C ALA A 44 8.24 31.25 11.92
N PHE A 45 7.72 32.39 11.45
CA PHE A 45 7.05 32.46 10.15
C PHE A 45 7.97 32.08 8.99
N ILE A 46 9.22 32.55 8.97
CA ILE A 46 10.19 32.20 7.92
C ILE A 46 10.44 30.70 7.89
N PHE A 47 10.66 30.06 9.05
CA PHE A 47 10.90 28.62 9.11
C PHE A 47 9.67 27.79 8.72
N ALA A 48 8.46 28.23 9.07
CA ALA A 48 7.23 27.60 8.62
C ALA A 48 7.06 27.69 7.09
N VAL A 49 7.31 28.86 6.49
CA VAL A 49 7.26 29.05 5.03
C VAL A 49 8.32 28.19 4.34
N ALA A 50 9.53 28.10 4.89
CA ALA A 50 10.59 27.24 4.38
C ALA A 50 10.19 25.75 4.42
N ALA A 51 9.60 25.28 5.52
CA ALA A 51 9.10 23.91 5.64
C ALA A 51 8.02 23.59 4.58
N ILE A 52 7.07 24.49 4.37
CA ILE A 52 6.02 24.36 3.34
C ILE A 52 6.64 24.34 1.94
N ALA A 53 7.60 25.23 1.66
CA ALA A 53 8.30 25.26 0.38
C ALA A 53 9.09 23.98 0.11
N PHE A 54 9.73 23.42 1.14
CA PHE A 54 10.43 22.14 1.05
C PHE A 54 9.49 20.96 0.83
N HIS A 55 8.33 20.90 1.51
CA HIS A 55 7.28 19.92 1.23
C HIS A 55 6.85 19.99 -0.24
N ARG A 56 6.44 21.18 -0.70
CA ARG A 56 6.00 21.37 -2.10
C ARG A 56 7.08 21.02 -3.12
N ARG A 57 8.35 21.29 -2.81
CA ARG A 57 9.48 20.94 -3.69
C ARG A 57 9.70 19.43 -3.71
N LYS A 58 9.64 18.76 -2.55
CA LYS A 58 9.72 17.29 -2.45
C LYS A 58 8.60 16.64 -3.27
N ASP A 59 7.38 17.14 -3.15
CA ASP A 59 6.21 16.63 -3.89
C ASP A 59 6.38 16.82 -5.40
N LYS A 60 6.81 18.01 -5.86
CA LYS A 60 7.10 18.28 -7.27
C LYS A 60 8.20 17.38 -7.85
N LEU A 61 9.24 17.09 -7.07
CA LEU A 61 10.32 16.20 -7.51
C LEU A 61 9.83 14.75 -7.62
N ALA A 62 8.98 14.31 -6.69
CA ALA A 62 8.31 13.02 -6.78
C ALA A 62 7.42 12.94 -8.03
N GLU A 63 6.62 13.97 -8.30
CA GLU A 63 5.76 14.06 -9.49
C GLU A 63 6.56 14.09 -10.81
N GLN A 64 7.69 14.80 -10.86
CA GLN A 64 8.57 14.84 -12.04
C GLN A 64 9.17 13.48 -12.38
N SER A 65 9.39 12.63 -11.36
CA SER A 65 9.94 11.28 -11.53
C SER A 65 8.93 10.26 -12.07
N LEU A 66 7.64 10.60 -12.12
CA LEU A 66 6.62 9.73 -12.69
C LEU A 66 6.78 9.68 -14.23
N PRO A 67 6.64 8.50 -14.87
CA PRO A 67 6.57 8.39 -16.32
C PRO A 67 5.43 9.26 -16.90
N THR A 68 5.62 9.79 -18.10
CA THR A 68 4.71 10.77 -18.74
C THR A 68 3.26 10.26 -18.86
N GLU A 69 3.08 8.95 -18.99
CA GLU A 69 1.78 8.27 -19.04
C GLU A 69 0.93 8.53 -17.77
N PHE A 70 1.56 8.80 -16.61
CA PHE A 70 0.88 9.02 -15.34
C PHE A 70 0.60 10.50 -15.00
N LYS A 71 1.02 11.46 -15.86
CA LYS A 71 0.96 12.90 -15.55
C LYS A 71 -0.37 13.60 -15.84
N ASN A 72 -1.21 13.05 -16.73
CA ASN A 72 -2.36 13.76 -17.31
C ASN A 72 -3.74 13.32 -16.76
N GLU A 73 -3.79 12.64 -15.62
CA GLU A 73 -4.94 11.83 -15.20
C GLU A 73 -5.31 12.02 -13.71
N LEU A 74 -5.52 13.25 -13.21
CA LEU A 74 -5.37 13.50 -11.76
C LEU A 74 -6.40 14.47 -11.09
N PRO A 75 -7.13 14.06 -10.01
CA PRO A 75 -7.75 14.98 -9.05
C PRO A 75 -7.10 14.98 -7.65
N ASP A 76 -7.20 16.09 -6.92
CA ASP A 76 -6.23 16.55 -5.89
C ASP A 76 -6.32 15.98 -4.46
N ASP A 77 -7.28 15.12 -4.11
CA ASP A 77 -7.58 14.87 -2.69
C ASP A 77 -7.65 13.38 -2.32
N TYR A 78 -6.53 12.83 -1.81
CA TYR A 78 -6.51 11.59 -1.01
C TYR A 78 -5.22 11.49 -0.17
N THR A 79 -5.34 11.04 1.09
CA THR A 79 -4.21 10.90 2.03
C THR A 79 -3.61 9.50 1.94
N ARG A 80 -2.35 9.40 1.47
CA ARG A 80 -1.55 8.16 1.49
C ARG A 80 -1.36 7.67 2.92
N ARG A 81 -1.49 6.36 3.18
CA ARG A 81 -1.06 5.79 4.47
C ARG A 81 0.46 5.90 4.62
N SER A 82 0.89 6.48 5.72
CA SER A 82 2.31 6.47 6.09
C SER A 82 2.59 5.26 6.96
N LEU A 83 3.57 4.45 6.55
CA LEU A 83 4.06 3.32 7.35
C LEU A 83 4.87 3.76 8.59
N ASP A 84 4.72 5.01 9.02
CA ASP A 84 5.31 5.55 10.25
C ASP A 84 4.42 5.25 11.47
N GLU A 85 3.17 4.84 11.23
CA GLU A 85 2.20 4.51 12.27
C GLU A 85 2.23 3.00 12.64
N PRO A 86 2.30 2.63 13.93
CA PRO A 86 2.29 1.23 14.38
C PRO A 86 1.07 0.43 13.91
N THR A 87 -0.05 1.09 13.63
CA THR A 87 -1.29 0.45 13.13
C THR A 87 -1.13 -0.13 11.74
N ASP A 88 -0.23 0.41 10.93
CA ASP A 88 -0.04 -0.02 9.55
C ASP A 88 0.82 -1.28 9.45
N ILE A 89 1.76 -1.47 10.38
CA ILE A 89 2.53 -2.73 10.50
C ILE A 89 1.61 -3.87 10.94
N ARG A 90 0.66 -3.61 11.86
CA ARG A 90 -0.30 -4.61 12.33
C ARG A 90 -1.16 -5.19 11.21
N LEU A 91 -1.46 -4.42 10.17
CA LEU A 91 -2.15 -4.93 8.99
C LEU A 91 -1.35 -6.09 8.39
N PHE A 92 -0.08 -5.86 8.04
CA PHE A 92 0.81 -6.88 7.47
C PHE A 92 0.92 -8.09 8.39
N GLU A 93 1.15 -7.87 9.68
CA GLU A 93 1.28 -8.95 10.67
C GLU A 93 0.08 -9.89 10.73
N SER A 94 -1.13 -9.40 10.42
CA SER A 94 -2.37 -10.17 10.47
C SER A 94 -2.73 -10.91 9.17
N LEU A 95 -2.08 -10.57 8.04
CA LEU A 95 -2.45 -11.11 6.72
C LEU A 95 -2.30 -12.65 6.64
N PRO A 96 -1.23 -13.28 7.15
CA PRO A 96 -1.07 -14.72 7.10
C PRO A 96 -2.20 -15.47 7.81
N GLU A 97 -2.59 -15.02 9.00
CA GLU A 97 -3.65 -15.64 9.79
C GLU A 97 -5.01 -15.47 9.13
N LEU A 98 -5.27 -14.29 8.53
CA LEU A 98 -6.48 -14.04 7.74
C LEU A 98 -6.54 -14.95 6.51
N LYS A 99 -5.44 -15.11 5.77
CA LYS A 99 -5.36 -16.06 4.65
C LYS A 99 -5.67 -17.48 5.11
N ALA A 100 -5.03 -17.95 6.18
CA ALA A 100 -5.23 -19.29 6.71
C ALA A 100 -6.70 -19.54 7.12
N LEU A 101 -7.37 -18.55 7.72
CA LEU A 101 -8.79 -18.62 8.07
C LEU A 101 -9.69 -18.67 6.83
N THR A 102 -9.42 -17.83 5.83
CA THR A 102 -10.19 -17.81 4.57
C THR A 102 -10.08 -19.15 3.85
N HIS A 103 -8.87 -19.70 3.70
CA HIS A 103 -8.64 -21.02 3.10
C HIS A 103 -9.36 -22.13 3.87
N ARG A 104 -9.31 -22.11 5.21
CA ARG A 104 -10.04 -23.09 6.04
C ARG A 104 -11.55 -23.02 5.84
N THR A 105 -12.10 -21.82 5.66
CA THR A 105 -13.53 -21.61 5.42
C THR A 105 -13.93 -22.04 4.01
N ALA A 106 -13.04 -21.90 3.02
CA ALA A 106 -13.26 -22.33 1.64
C ALA A 106 -13.11 -23.85 1.45
N GLN A 107 -12.27 -24.51 2.26
CA GLN A 107 -11.92 -25.94 2.13
C GLN A 107 -13.14 -26.87 1.97
N PRO A 108 -14.22 -26.77 2.78
CA PRO A 108 -15.37 -27.65 2.61
C PRO A 108 -16.02 -27.55 1.22
N GLY A 109 -15.99 -26.38 0.58
CA GLY A 109 -16.50 -26.19 -0.77
C GLY A 109 -15.61 -26.77 -1.87
N TRP A 110 -14.29 -26.86 -1.63
CA TRP A 110 -13.37 -27.57 -2.52
C TRP A 110 -13.49 -29.10 -2.38
N ASP A 111 -13.77 -29.59 -1.18
CA ASP A 111 -13.85 -31.02 -0.86
C ASP A 111 -15.10 -31.71 -1.43
N THR A 112 -16.11 -30.96 -1.89
CA THR A 112 -17.35 -31.56 -2.39
C THR A 112 -17.20 -32.25 -3.73
N GLY A 113 -16.19 -31.87 -4.52
CA GLY A 113 -16.01 -32.34 -5.91
C GLY A 113 -17.07 -31.83 -6.89
N ILE A 114 -18.03 -31.01 -6.43
CA ILE A 114 -19.07 -30.43 -7.28
C ILE A 114 -18.52 -29.12 -7.87
N THR A 115 -18.37 -29.06 -9.20
CA THR A 115 -17.66 -27.97 -9.88
C THR A 115 -18.21 -26.56 -9.58
N VAL A 116 -19.52 -26.42 -9.35
CA VAL A 116 -20.11 -25.12 -9.00
C VAL A 116 -19.75 -24.67 -7.58
N GLU A 117 -19.66 -25.60 -6.63
CA GLU A 117 -19.29 -25.32 -5.24
C GLU A 117 -17.79 -25.05 -5.12
N MET A 118 -16.97 -25.85 -5.79
CA MET A 118 -15.52 -25.63 -5.87
C MET A 118 -15.19 -24.25 -6.47
N ARG A 119 -15.91 -23.84 -7.52
CA ARG A 119 -15.76 -22.52 -8.13
C ARG A 119 -16.17 -21.41 -7.17
N LYS A 120 -17.28 -21.57 -6.44
CA LYS A 120 -17.74 -20.60 -5.44
C LYS A 120 -16.71 -20.43 -4.32
N ALA A 121 -16.23 -21.53 -3.74
CA ALA A 121 -15.20 -21.49 -2.70
C ALA A 121 -13.91 -20.78 -3.19
N THR A 122 -13.56 -20.98 -4.46
CA THR A 122 -12.42 -20.28 -5.05
C THR A 122 -12.68 -18.78 -5.21
N TYR A 123 -13.90 -18.38 -5.57
CA TYR A 123 -14.29 -16.97 -5.62
C TYR A 123 -14.24 -16.30 -4.25
N ASP A 124 -14.65 -16.99 -3.18
CA ASP A 124 -14.56 -16.44 -1.83
C ASP A 124 -13.09 -16.10 -1.45
N VAL A 125 -12.12 -16.91 -1.87
CA VAL A 125 -10.68 -16.64 -1.66
C VAL A 125 -10.16 -15.52 -2.57
N VAL A 126 -10.62 -15.47 -3.82
CA VAL A 126 -10.25 -14.40 -4.77
C VAL A 126 -10.76 -13.04 -4.30
N ASP A 127 -11.99 -12.97 -3.81
CA ASP A 127 -12.58 -11.75 -3.24
C ASP A 127 -11.79 -11.29 -2.02
N PHE A 128 -11.35 -12.23 -1.17
CA PHE A 128 -10.44 -11.93 -0.08
C PHE A 128 -9.13 -11.31 -0.57
N TYR A 129 -8.48 -11.88 -1.59
CA TYR A 129 -7.26 -11.30 -2.15
C TYR A 129 -7.49 -9.93 -2.81
N GLU A 130 -8.62 -9.69 -3.45
CA GLU A 130 -9.00 -8.37 -3.98
C GLU A 130 -9.04 -7.33 -2.85
N ILE A 131 -9.68 -7.67 -1.73
CA ILE A 131 -9.78 -6.80 -0.55
C ILE A 131 -8.38 -6.52 0.04
N ILE A 132 -7.55 -7.55 0.19
CA ILE A 132 -6.18 -7.37 0.71
C ILE A 132 -5.36 -6.48 -0.23
N TRP A 133 -5.43 -6.69 -1.54
CA TRP A 133 -4.69 -5.87 -2.49
C TRP A 133 -5.15 -4.41 -2.46
N LEU A 134 -6.46 -4.16 -2.33
CA LEU A 134 -7.00 -2.82 -2.13
C LEU A 134 -6.45 -2.16 -0.86
N LYS A 135 -6.34 -2.90 0.24
CA LYS A 135 -5.75 -2.39 1.48
C LYS A 135 -4.27 -2.09 1.34
N LEU A 136 -3.52 -2.93 0.62
CA LEU A 136 -2.12 -2.67 0.31
C LEU A 136 -1.93 -1.48 -0.63
N ALA A 137 -2.88 -1.24 -1.53
CA ALA A 137 -2.85 -0.09 -2.43
C ALA A 137 -2.89 1.26 -1.68
N GLU A 138 -3.41 1.31 -0.45
CA GLU A 138 -3.45 2.52 0.39
C GLU A 138 -2.04 3.03 0.78
N PHE A 139 -0.98 2.21 0.66
CA PHE A 139 0.41 2.59 0.88
C PHE A 139 1.09 3.27 -0.31
N TYR A 140 0.44 3.24 -1.47
CA TYR A 140 0.94 3.87 -2.68
C TYR A 140 0.40 5.30 -2.82
N SER A 141 1.09 6.13 -3.58
CA SER A 141 0.65 7.50 -3.81
C SER A 141 -0.71 7.53 -4.51
N VAL A 142 -1.45 8.62 -4.31
CA VAL A 142 -2.65 8.92 -5.09
C VAL A 142 -2.32 8.75 -6.57
N LYS A 143 -3.15 7.97 -7.29
CA LYS A 143 -3.02 7.68 -8.73
C LYS A 143 -1.89 6.74 -9.17
N HIS A 144 -1.24 6.02 -8.24
CA HIS A 144 -0.28 4.96 -8.61
C HIS A 144 -0.89 3.88 -9.53
N PHE A 145 -2.21 3.67 -9.42
CA PHE A 145 -2.96 2.66 -10.17
C PHE A 145 -3.82 3.28 -11.31
N GLY A 146 -3.49 4.49 -11.78
CA GLY A 146 -4.19 5.18 -12.88
C GLY A 146 -5.36 6.08 -12.44
N LYS A 147 -5.99 6.79 -13.39
CA LYS A 147 -7.05 7.78 -13.13
C LYS A 147 -8.25 7.24 -12.34
N ASP A 148 -8.65 6.00 -12.63
CA ASP A 148 -9.87 5.41 -12.10
C ASP A 148 -9.66 4.84 -10.68
N GLY A 149 -8.43 4.97 -10.15
CA GLY A 149 -8.04 4.55 -8.81
C GLY A 149 -7.75 3.05 -8.68
N ALA A 150 -7.28 2.67 -7.50
CA ALA A 150 -6.88 1.29 -7.20
C ALA A 150 -8.03 0.29 -7.38
N ALA A 151 -9.26 0.64 -6.99
CA ALA A 151 -10.43 -0.21 -7.14
C ALA A 151 -10.71 -0.62 -8.59
N ALA A 152 -10.72 0.35 -9.50
CA ALA A 152 -10.96 0.07 -10.91
C ALA A 152 -9.81 -0.73 -11.54
N TYR A 153 -8.56 -0.37 -11.21
CA TYR A 153 -7.37 -1.06 -11.69
C TYR A 153 -7.34 -2.53 -11.27
N ILE A 154 -7.47 -2.78 -9.96
CA ILE A 154 -7.42 -4.12 -9.36
C ILE A 154 -8.54 -4.99 -9.94
N LYS A 155 -9.76 -4.47 -10.00
CA LYS A 155 -10.89 -5.19 -10.60
C LYS A 155 -10.65 -5.53 -12.07
N ASN A 156 -10.07 -4.59 -12.83
CA ASN A 156 -9.73 -4.85 -14.23
C ASN A 156 -8.61 -5.89 -14.36
N TYR A 157 -7.58 -5.81 -13.51
CA TYR A 157 -6.48 -6.78 -13.47
C TYR A 157 -7.01 -8.20 -13.24
N ILE A 158 -7.84 -8.40 -12.21
CA ILE A 158 -8.45 -9.70 -11.91
C ILE A 158 -9.27 -10.21 -13.09
N ARG A 159 -10.09 -9.34 -13.71
CA ARG A 159 -10.88 -9.68 -14.89
C ARG A 159 -10.01 -10.15 -16.06
N GLU A 160 -8.92 -9.46 -16.35
CA GLU A 160 -8.01 -9.84 -17.44
C GLU A 160 -7.30 -11.17 -17.16
N ARG A 161 -6.97 -11.48 -15.89
CA ARG A 161 -6.48 -12.80 -15.51
C ARG A 161 -7.52 -13.90 -15.75
N TYR A 162 -8.77 -13.68 -15.36
CA TYR A 162 -9.85 -14.61 -15.69
C TYR A 162 -9.96 -14.85 -17.20
N LYS A 163 -9.93 -13.80 -18.02
CA LYS A 163 -9.97 -13.95 -19.49
C LYS A 163 -8.80 -14.76 -20.02
N PHE A 164 -7.59 -14.46 -19.56
CA PHE A 164 -6.38 -15.15 -19.98
C PHE A 164 -6.42 -16.64 -19.60
N HIS A 165 -6.68 -16.97 -18.34
CA HIS A 165 -6.70 -18.35 -17.87
C HIS A 165 -7.85 -19.15 -18.49
N TRP A 166 -9.00 -18.53 -18.71
CA TRP A 166 -10.11 -19.18 -19.39
C TRP A 166 -9.73 -19.55 -20.83
N ALA A 167 -9.15 -18.62 -21.59
CA ALA A 167 -8.67 -18.89 -22.94
C ALA A 167 -7.57 -19.96 -22.97
N LYS A 168 -6.67 -19.95 -21.98
CA LYS A 168 -5.61 -20.96 -21.82
C LYS A 168 -6.17 -22.37 -21.63
N HIS A 169 -7.24 -22.52 -20.85
CA HIS A 169 -7.88 -23.81 -20.55
C HIS A 169 -8.85 -24.27 -21.65
N GLU A 170 -9.15 -23.43 -22.64
CA GLU A 170 -10.01 -23.75 -23.78
C GLU A 170 -9.31 -23.50 -25.14
N PRO A 171 -8.22 -24.23 -25.45
CA PRO A 171 -7.43 -24.00 -26.65
C PRO A 171 -8.21 -24.23 -27.96
N SER A 172 -9.28 -25.03 -27.91
CA SER A 172 -10.15 -25.32 -29.05
C SER A 172 -11.32 -24.32 -29.20
N GLY A 173 -11.36 -23.28 -28.36
CA GLY A 173 -12.38 -22.25 -28.37
C GLY A 173 -13.36 -22.32 -27.18
N PRO A 174 -14.15 -21.25 -26.96
CA PRO A 174 -15.00 -21.12 -25.78
C PRO A 174 -16.04 -22.25 -25.64
N GLY A 175 -16.16 -22.81 -24.43
CA GLY A 175 -17.12 -23.85 -24.08
C GLY A 175 -16.68 -25.28 -24.38
N THR A 176 -15.43 -25.50 -24.78
CA THR A 176 -14.89 -26.83 -25.15
C THR A 176 -14.45 -27.66 -23.95
N GLY A 177 -14.11 -27.04 -22.81
CA GLY A 177 -13.58 -27.76 -21.64
C GLY A 177 -14.63 -28.09 -20.57
N GLY A 178 -15.91 -27.78 -20.79
CA GLY A 178 -16.98 -28.08 -19.84
C GLY A 178 -16.87 -27.32 -18.51
N THR A 179 -17.50 -27.84 -17.45
CA THR A 179 -17.60 -27.13 -16.16
C THR A 179 -16.29 -27.07 -15.38
N ILE A 180 -15.34 -27.98 -15.65
CA ILE A 180 -14.05 -28.04 -14.95
C ILE A 180 -13.15 -26.83 -15.29
N VAL A 181 -13.31 -26.23 -16.46
CA VAL A 181 -12.59 -25.01 -16.86
C VAL A 181 -12.77 -23.88 -15.86
N GLY A 182 -13.98 -23.70 -15.33
CA GLY A 182 -14.26 -22.65 -14.34
C GLY A 182 -13.49 -22.87 -13.03
N VAL A 183 -13.30 -24.13 -12.63
CA VAL A 183 -12.52 -24.50 -11.44
C VAL A 183 -11.03 -24.26 -11.67
N LEU A 184 -10.49 -24.73 -12.80
CA LEU A 184 -9.08 -24.55 -13.15
C LEU A 184 -8.71 -23.07 -13.33
N THR A 185 -9.58 -22.30 -14.00
CA THR A 185 -9.40 -20.85 -14.18
C THR A 185 -9.40 -20.14 -12.84
N GLY A 186 -10.37 -20.42 -11.96
CA GLY A 186 -10.41 -19.82 -10.63
C GLY A 186 -9.15 -20.14 -9.82
N ARG A 187 -8.70 -21.39 -9.84
CA ARG A 187 -7.50 -21.83 -9.13
C ARG A 187 -6.25 -21.08 -9.60
N ASP A 188 -6.09 -20.92 -10.91
CA ASP A 188 -4.95 -20.18 -11.45
C ASP A 188 -4.99 -18.70 -11.08
N VAL A 189 -6.16 -18.05 -11.18
CA VAL A 189 -6.31 -16.64 -10.76
C VAL A 189 -6.02 -16.48 -9.27
N MET A 190 -6.51 -17.39 -8.43
CA MET A 190 -6.22 -17.41 -7.00
C MET A 190 -4.70 -17.51 -6.73
N HIS A 191 -3.98 -18.34 -7.49
CA HIS A 191 -2.53 -18.47 -7.37
C HIS A 191 -1.78 -17.22 -7.81
N ASP A 192 -2.15 -16.63 -8.95
CA ASP A 192 -1.59 -15.37 -9.44
C ASP A 192 -1.75 -14.24 -8.39
N LEU A 193 -2.92 -14.17 -7.74
CA LEU A 193 -3.18 -13.18 -6.70
C LEU A 193 -2.41 -13.45 -5.42
N ASP A 194 -2.28 -14.71 -5.00
CA ASP A 194 -1.49 -15.06 -3.82
C ASP A 194 -0.03 -14.59 -3.94
N GLN A 195 0.59 -14.84 -5.10
CA GLN A 195 1.94 -14.37 -5.38
C GLN A 195 2.00 -12.84 -5.44
N LEU A 196 1.04 -12.21 -6.10
CA LEU A 196 0.98 -10.75 -6.21
C LEU A 196 0.90 -10.04 -4.85
N ILE A 197 0.17 -10.62 -3.88
CA ILE A 197 0.13 -10.09 -2.51
C ILE A 197 1.52 -10.12 -1.87
N VAL A 198 2.27 -11.22 -2.03
CA VAL A 198 3.65 -11.33 -1.51
C VAL A 198 4.56 -10.29 -2.16
N GLU A 199 4.50 -10.15 -3.49
CA GLU A 199 5.29 -9.16 -4.22
C GLU A 199 4.97 -7.73 -3.78
N THR A 200 3.67 -7.42 -3.63
CA THR A 200 3.21 -6.11 -3.16
C THR A 200 3.66 -5.86 -1.72
N ALA A 201 3.55 -6.85 -0.84
CA ALA A 201 4.02 -6.75 0.53
C ALA A 201 5.55 -6.58 0.61
N THR A 202 6.30 -7.29 -0.24
CA THR A 202 7.76 -7.13 -0.36
C THR A 202 8.12 -5.69 -0.72
N ALA A 203 7.42 -5.10 -1.69
CA ALA A 203 7.66 -3.73 -2.11
C ALA A 203 7.36 -2.69 -1.02
N VAL A 204 6.40 -2.97 -0.13
CA VAL A 204 5.97 -2.03 0.92
C VAL A 204 6.78 -2.18 2.21
N VAL A 205 6.99 -3.43 2.68
CA VAL A 205 7.63 -3.72 3.98
C VAL A 205 8.87 -4.60 3.91
N GLY A 206 9.17 -5.22 2.76
CA GLY A 206 10.21 -6.25 2.65
C GLY A 206 11.65 -5.79 2.93
N TYR A 207 11.94 -4.50 2.81
CA TYR A 207 13.27 -3.92 3.05
C TYR A 207 13.34 -3.05 4.30
N ARG A 208 12.38 -3.20 5.22
CA ARG A 208 12.34 -2.40 6.45
C ARG A 208 12.98 -3.15 7.62
N ASP A 209 13.84 -2.47 8.35
CA ASP A 209 14.54 -3.05 9.50
C ASP A 209 13.61 -3.44 10.66
N ASN A 210 12.44 -2.81 10.74
CA ASN A 210 11.45 -3.04 11.81
C ASN A 210 10.36 -4.06 11.45
N PHE A 211 10.55 -4.85 10.39
CA PHE A 211 9.60 -5.87 9.96
C PHE A 211 10.33 -7.15 9.55
N ASP A 212 10.03 -8.27 10.22
CA ASP A 212 10.61 -9.57 9.84
C ASP A 212 9.84 -10.16 8.65
N PHE A 213 10.21 -9.71 7.45
CA PHE A 213 9.58 -10.16 6.22
C PHE A 213 9.74 -11.66 5.97
N LYS A 214 10.85 -12.27 6.40
CA LYS A 214 11.08 -13.71 6.21
C LYS A 214 10.13 -14.53 7.08
N ALA A 215 9.99 -14.17 8.35
CA ALA A 215 9.03 -14.82 9.24
C ALA A 215 7.58 -14.60 8.77
N TRP A 216 7.28 -13.40 8.28
CA TRP A 216 5.97 -13.11 7.68
C TRP A 216 5.69 -13.97 6.44
N GLN A 217 6.64 -14.06 5.51
CA GLN A 217 6.49 -14.85 4.29
C GLN A 217 6.34 -16.35 4.59
N ALA A 218 7.11 -16.89 5.53
CA ALA A 218 6.96 -18.28 5.98
C ALA A 218 5.54 -18.54 6.49
N ARG A 219 5.00 -17.66 7.34
CA ARG A 219 3.59 -17.76 7.79
C ARG A 219 2.60 -17.65 6.64
N TRP A 220 2.83 -16.75 5.68
CA TRP A 220 1.97 -16.57 4.50
C TRP A 220 1.91 -17.82 3.63
N GLU A 221 3.05 -18.48 3.42
CA GLU A 221 3.17 -19.72 2.66
C GLU A 221 2.63 -20.94 3.42
N GLY A 222 2.34 -20.78 4.72
CA GLY A 222 1.93 -21.88 5.59
C GLY A 222 3.10 -22.76 6.04
N ALA A 223 4.34 -22.29 5.86
CA ALA A 223 5.52 -22.92 6.43
C ALA A 223 5.60 -22.62 7.93
N ALA A 224 5.91 -23.63 8.75
CA ALA A 224 6.24 -23.39 10.15
C ALA A 224 7.48 -22.46 10.20
N PRO A 225 7.51 -21.44 11.09
CA PRO A 225 8.68 -20.59 11.21
C PRO A 225 9.90 -21.48 11.47
N SER A 226 10.91 -21.39 10.62
CA SER A 226 12.18 -22.07 10.85
C SER A 226 12.78 -21.47 12.13
N ASN A 227 12.72 -22.22 13.22
CA ASN A 227 13.49 -21.90 14.41
C ASN A 227 14.95 -21.86 13.97
N GLY A 228 15.54 -20.67 13.98
CA GLY A 228 16.97 -20.51 13.73
C GLY A 228 17.74 -21.18 14.84
N ASP A 229 18.59 -22.14 14.47
CA ASP A 229 19.73 -22.59 15.26
C ASP A 229 20.80 -21.48 15.35
#